data_AF-A0A7S0QMB2-F1
#
_entry.id   AF-A0A7S0QMB2-F1
#
_cell.length_a   1.000
_cell.length_b   1.000
_cell.length_c   1.000
_cell.angle_alpha   90.00
_cell.angle_beta   90.00
_cell.angle_gamma   90.00
#
_symmetry.space_group_name_H-M   'P 1'
#
loop_
_entity.id
_entity.type
_entity.pdbx_description
1 polymer ?
#
loop_
_entity_poly.entity_id
_entity_poly.type
_entity_poly.pdbx_seq_one_letter_code
_entity_poly.pdbx_strand_id
1 'polypeptide(L)'
;VAGEQGLKYAKAGAAGISVLTEPTWFKGTLSDMRDVRKEVSVIQDRPAILRKDFLIDEYQIYEARVYGADTVLLIVAVLSEPELLALITCARALHLEPLVETPRPSAKGAKSAASSPSGRAR
;
A
#
# COMPACT_ATOMS: atom_id res chain seq x y z
N VAL A 1 11.50 9.97 17.94
CA VAL A 1 11.34 10.21 16.48
C VAL A 1 10.85 8.96 15.76
N ALA A 2 10.39 9.05 14.50
CA ALA A 2 9.76 7.91 13.79
C ALA A 2 10.65 6.65 13.75
N GLY A 3 11.95 6.82 13.47
CA GLY A 3 12.93 5.73 13.48
C GLY A 3 12.99 4.96 14.81
N GLU A 4 13.10 5.68 15.93
CA GLU A 4 13.11 5.06 17.27
C GLU A 4 11.83 4.26 17.56
N GLN A 5 10.67 4.79 17.14
CA GLN A 5 9.40 4.09 17.32
C GLN A 5 9.30 2.84 16.44
N GLY A 6 9.75 2.92 15.20
CA GLY A 6 9.86 1.76 14.30
C GLY A 6 10.77 0.68 14.89
N LEU A 7 11.92 1.06 15.43
CA LEU A 7 12.85 0.13 16.06
C LEU A 7 12.24 -0.54 17.30
N LYS A 8 11.47 0.19 18.12
CA LYS A 8 10.74 -0.39 19.26
C LYS A 8 9.76 -1.46 18.80
N TYR A 9 8.98 -1.20 17.75
CA TYR A 9 8.06 -2.19 17.19
C TYR A 9 8.78 -3.41 16.61
N ALA A 10 9.87 -3.19 15.88
CA ALA A 10 10.67 -4.28 15.33
C ALA A 10 11.25 -5.18 16.45
N LYS A 11 11.80 -4.58 17.52
CA LYS A 11 12.30 -5.31 18.70
C LYS A 11 11.20 -6.05 19.47
N ALA A 12 9.96 -5.57 19.40
CA ALA A 12 8.79 -6.24 19.97
C ALA A 12 8.26 -7.39 19.09
N GLY A 13 8.88 -7.69 17.95
CA GLY A 13 8.50 -8.78 17.06
C GLY A 13 7.39 -8.43 16.07
N ALA A 14 7.19 -7.14 15.76
CA ALA A 14 6.26 -6.76 14.70
C ALA A 14 6.67 -7.37 13.35
N ALA A 15 5.72 -7.97 12.63
CA ALA A 15 5.95 -8.50 11.28
C ALA A 15 5.94 -7.40 10.20
N GLY A 16 5.26 -6.28 10.47
CA GLY A 16 5.19 -5.13 9.58
C GLY A 16 5.07 -3.83 10.35
N ILE A 17 5.59 -2.76 9.76
CA ILE A 17 5.50 -1.40 10.27
C ILE A 17 4.85 -0.53 9.21
N SER A 18 3.68 -0.01 9.54
CA SER A 18 2.99 0.98 8.72
C SER A 18 3.47 2.38 9.05
N VAL A 19 3.94 3.11 8.05
CA VAL A 19 4.38 4.49 8.21
C VAL A 19 3.45 5.41 7.44
N LEU A 20 2.82 6.36 8.14
CA LEU A 20 2.03 7.41 7.52
C LEU A 20 2.98 8.41 6.85
N THR A 21 2.80 8.68 5.56
CA THR A 21 3.66 9.61 4.80
C THR A 21 2.91 10.84 4.28
N GLU A 22 1.63 10.96 4.62
CA GLU A 22 0.76 12.05 4.18
C GLU A 22 0.92 13.28 5.10
N PRO A 23 1.30 14.46 4.57
CA PRO A 23 1.68 15.60 5.39
C PRO A 23 0.51 16.45 5.92
N THR A 24 -0.64 16.45 5.24
CA THR A 24 -1.72 17.43 5.48
C THR A 24 -2.60 17.05 6.66
N TRP A 25 -3.06 15.80 6.70
CA TRP A 25 -3.99 15.26 7.69
C TRP A 25 -3.28 14.42 8.74
N PHE A 26 -2.30 13.63 8.31
CA PHE A 26 -1.58 12.72 9.19
C PHE A 26 -0.24 13.26 9.69
N LYS A 27 0.25 14.37 9.12
CA LYS A 27 1.52 15.03 9.49
C LYS A 27 2.72 14.08 9.41
N GLY A 28 2.65 13.08 8.53
CA GLY A 28 3.74 12.17 8.25
C GLY A 28 4.56 12.62 7.04
N THR A 29 5.76 12.07 6.88
CA THR A 29 6.63 12.38 5.75
C THR A 29 7.31 11.15 5.18
N LEU A 30 7.75 11.23 3.92
CA LEU A 30 8.62 10.20 3.34
C LEU A 30 9.95 10.05 4.11
N SER A 31 10.44 11.12 4.73
CA SER A 31 11.63 11.08 5.58
C SER A 31 11.43 10.22 6.83
N ASP A 32 10.26 10.26 7.45
CA ASP A 32 9.92 9.39 8.58
C ASP A 32 10.03 7.91 8.20
N MET A 33 9.53 7.55 7.01
CA MET A 33 9.63 6.18 6.49
C MET A 33 11.07 5.78 6.21
N ARG A 34 11.88 6.69 5.64
CA ARG A 34 13.31 6.45 5.41
C ARG A 34 14.06 6.23 6.72
N ASP A 35 13.73 6.98 7.77
CA ASP A 35 14.38 6.83 9.07
C ASP A 35 13.97 5.54 9.76
N VAL A 36 12.68 5.15 9.69
CA VAL A 36 12.25 3.81 10.10
C VAL A 36 13.03 2.73 9.36
N ARG A 37 13.16 2.85 8.03
CA ARG A 37 13.91 1.88 7.22
C ARG A 37 15.35 1.72 7.68
N LYS A 38 16.05 2.82 7.92
CA LYS A 38 17.45 2.79 8.38
C LYS A 38 17.56 2.07 9.73
N GLU A 39 16.74 2.45 10.70
CA GLU A 39 16.80 1.92 12.06
C GLU A 39 16.49 0.42 12.12
N VAL A 40 15.50 -0.06 11.36
CA VAL A 40 15.15 -1.49 11.38
C VAL A 40 16.08 -2.37 10.56
N SER A 41 16.92 -1.78 9.70
CA SER A 41 17.87 -2.55 8.86
C SER A 41 18.99 -3.22 9.66
N VAL A 42 19.15 -2.90 10.95
CA VAL A 42 20.07 -3.58 11.86
C VAL A 42 19.58 -4.96 12.32
N ILE A 43 18.31 -5.30 12.05
CA ILE A 43 17.68 -6.57 12.42
C ILE A 43 17.69 -7.49 11.20
N GLN A 44 18.16 -8.73 11.37
CA GLN A 44 18.25 -9.72 10.28
C GLN A 44 16.87 -10.01 9.67
N ASP A 45 15.90 -10.40 10.49
CA ASP A 45 14.50 -10.65 10.09
C ASP A 45 13.64 -9.42 10.37
N ARG A 46 14.04 -8.28 9.78
CA ARG A 46 13.33 -7.01 9.99
C ARG A 46 11.87 -7.08 9.49
N PRO A 47 10.95 -6.29 10.07
CA PRO A 47 9.60 -6.14 9.55
C PRO A 47 9.57 -5.56 8.14
N ALA A 48 8.50 -5.89 7.40
CA ALA A 48 8.14 -5.21 6.17
C ALA A 48 7.66 -3.78 6.45
N ILE A 49 8.05 -2.82 5.61
CA ILE A 49 7.62 -1.43 5.73
C ILE A 49 6.51 -1.14 4.73
N LEU A 50 5.36 -0.72 5.24
CA LEU A 50 4.21 -0.26 4.47
C LEU A 50 4.21 1.25 4.37
N ARG A 51 4.26 1.79 3.15
CA ARG A 51 3.90 3.20 2.88
C ARG A 51 2.38 3.33 2.99
N LYS A 52 1.92 3.94 4.08
CA LYS A 52 0.50 4.22 4.31
C LYS A 52 0.18 5.66 3.90
N ASP A 53 -0.39 5.78 2.72
CA ASP A 53 -0.69 7.06 2.06
C ASP A 53 -1.79 6.84 1.01
N PHE A 54 -2.32 7.92 0.43
CA PHE A 54 -3.26 7.85 -0.69
C PHE A 54 -2.48 7.88 -2.01
N LEU A 55 -2.16 6.70 -2.54
CA LEU A 55 -1.44 6.58 -3.81
C LEU A 55 -2.42 6.59 -4.97
N ILE A 56 -2.27 7.56 -5.87
CA ILE A 56 -3.10 7.79 -7.06
C ILE A 56 -2.28 7.84 -8.34
N ASP A 57 -0.94 7.88 -8.24
CA ASP A 57 -0.03 7.96 -9.38
C ASP A 57 1.15 6.98 -9.23
N GLU A 58 1.61 6.41 -10.35
CA GLU A 58 2.76 5.49 -10.39
C GLU A 58 4.04 6.12 -9.82
N TYR A 59 4.23 7.43 -10.00
CA TYR A 59 5.34 8.19 -9.41
C TYR A 59 5.46 7.93 -7.91
N GLN A 60 4.33 7.85 -7.20
CA GLN A 60 4.34 7.60 -5.76
C GLN A 60 4.75 6.15 -5.42
N ILE A 61 4.57 5.20 -6.34
CA ILE A 61 5.09 3.83 -6.20
C ILE A 61 6.62 3.83 -6.34
N TYR A 62 7.15 4.57 -7.33
CA TYR A 62 8.59 4.76 -7.48
C TYR A 62 9.20 5.43 -6.24
N GLU A 63 8.57 6.49 -5.73
CA GLU A 63 8.98 7.11 -4.47
C GLU A 63 8.98 6.12 -3.31
N ALA A 64 7.92 5.32 -3.16
CA ALA A 64 7.84 4.33 -2.09
C ALA A 64 9.04 3.37 -2.14
N ARG A 65 9.39 2.91 -3.34
CA ARG A 65 10.55 2.02 -3.55
C ARG A 65 11.87 2.70 -3.17
N VAL A 66 12.10 3.93 -3.63
CA VAL A 66 13.32 4.72 -3.36
C VAL A 66 13.48 5.01 -1.86
N TYR A 67 12.36 5.24 -1.17
CA TYR A 67 12.38 5.52 0.27
C TYR A 67 12.35 4.25 1.14
N GLY A 68 12.41 3.06 0.53
CA GLY A 68 12.67 1.81 1.22
C GLY A 68 11.43 1.07 1.72
N ALA A 69 10.25 1.37 1.17
CA ALA A 69 9.06 0.56 1.38
C ALA A 69 9.25 -0.85 0.80
N ASP A 70 8.64 -1.84 1.44
CA ASP A 70 8.50 -3.21 0.93
C ASP A 70 7.07 -3.45 0.39
N THR A 71 6.11 -2.62 0.82
CA THR A 71 4.71 -2.67 0.40
C THR A 71 4.08 -1.27 0.40
N VAL A 72 3.01 -1.12 -0.36
CA VAL A 72 2.25 0.14 -0.53
C VAL A 72 0.77 -0.11 -0.32
N LEU A 73 0.06 0.89 0.22
CA LEU A 73 -1.39 0.85 0.38
C LEU A 73 -2.07 1.33 -0.91
N LEU A 74 -3.00 0.53 -1.44
CA LEU A 74 -3.91 0.91 -2.54
C LEU A 74 -5.35 0.80 -2.06
N ILE A 75 -6.16 1.85 -2.23
CA ILE A 75 -7.50 1.93 -1.64
C ILE A 75 -8.56 1.93 -2.73
N VAL A 76 -9.41 0.89 -2.77
CA VAL A 76 -10.45 0.72 -3.80
C VAL A 76 -11.48 1.86 -3.79
N ALA A 77 -11.72 2.48 -2.64
CA ALA A 77 -12.66 3.60 -2.54
C ALA A 77 -12.14 4.92 -3.16
N VAL A 78 -10.84 5.01 -3.47
CA VAL A 78 -10.18 6.20 -4.01
C VAL A 78 -9.81 6.03 -5.48
N LEU A 79 -9.56 4.80 -5.91
CA LEU A 79 -9.08 4.46 -7.25
C LEU A 79 -10.20 3.87 -8.12
N SER A 80 -10.21 4.23 -9.40
CA SER A 80 -10.94 3.46 -10.40
C SER A 80 -10.30 2.10 -10.64
N GLU A 81 -11.04 1.16 -11.22
CA GLU A 81 -10.53 -0.18 -11.55
C GLU A 81 -9.29 -0.14 -12.48
N PRO A 82 -9.26 0.66 -13.57
CA PRO A 82 -8.06 0.79 -14.39
C PRO A 82 -6.85 1.36 -13.65
N GLU A 83 -7.04 2.38 -12.80
CA GLU A 83 -5.96 2.97 -12.00
C GLU A 83 -5.42 1.94 -10.99
N LEU A 84 -6.31 1.23 -10.31
CA LEU A 84 -5.92 0.19 -9.36
C LEU A 84 -5.07 -0.90 -10.05
N LEU A 85 -5.49 -1.37 -11.22
CA LEU A 85 -4.74 -2.39 -11.97
C LEU A 85 -3.37 -1.88 -12.44
N ALA A 86 -3.29 -0.61 -12.90
CA ALA A 86 -2.03 0.01 -13.29
C ALA A 86 -1.06 0.11 -12.09
N LEU A 87 -1.54 0.59 -10.94
CA LEU A 87 -0.73 0.73 -9.73
C LEU A 87 -0.30 -0.62 -9.15
N ILE A 88 -1.17 -1.64 -9.18
CA ILE A 88 -0.80 -3.02 -8.80
C ILE A 88 0.32 -3.55 -9.70
N THR A 89 0.19 -3.34 -11.01
CA THR A 89 1.18 -3.80 -12.00
C THR A 89 2.52 -3.10 -11.79
N CYS A 90 2.51 -1.78 -11.61
CA CYS A 90 3.70 -0.97 -11.32
C CYS A 90 4.38 -1.42 -10.00
N ALA A 91 3.62 -1.59 -8.92
CA ALA A 91 4.16 -2.05 -7.64
C ALA A 91 4.86 -3.41 -7.75
N ARG A 92 4.22 -4.38 -8.41
CA ARG A 92 4.78 -5.72 -8.60
C ARG A 92 6.02 -5.72 -9.49
N ALA A 93 6.04 -4.89 -10.54
CA ALA A 93 7.23 -4.69 -11.38
C ALA A 93 8.43 -4.16 -10.59
N LEU A 94 8.18 -3.43 -9.48
CA LEU A 94 9.20 -2.90 -8.58
C LEU A 94 9.49 -3.80 -7.36
N HIS A 95 8.94 -5.01 -7.34
CA HIS A 95 9.02 -5.98 -6.24
C HIS A 95 8.41 -5.47 -4.92
N LEU A 96 7.35 -4.65 -5.02
CA LEU A 96 6.49 -4.28 -3.90
C LEU A 96 5.22 -5.12 -3.98
N GLU A 97 4.84 -5.82 -2.91
CA GLU A 97 3.52 -6.49 -2.87
C GLU A 97 2.48 -5.51 -2.35
N PRO A 98 1.53 -5.02 -3.17
CA PRO A 98 0.56 -4.01 -2.74
C PRO A 98 -0.47 -4.58 -1.77
N LEU A 99 -0.75 -3.85 -0.69
CA LEU A 99 -1.88 -4.11 0.20
C LEU A 99 -3.11 -3.37 -0.32
N VAL A 100 -4.10 -4.12 -0.82
CA VAL A 100 -5.35 -3.56 -1.35
C VAL A 100 -6.39 -3.47 -0.24
N GLU A 101 -6.76 -2.25 0.13
CA GLU A 101 -7.80 -1.98 1.13
C GLU A 101 -9.17 -1.83 0.44
N THR A 102 -10.08 -2.74 0.77
CA THR A 102 -11.47 -2.70 0.33
C THR A 102 -12.35 -2.10 1.42
N PRO A 103 -13.30 -1.21 1.10
CA PRO A 103 -14.29 -0.79 2.07
C PRO A 103 -15.09 -2.00 2.55
N ARG A 104 -15.50 -1.98 3.83
CA ARG A 104 -16.38 -3.02 4.36
C ARG A 104 -17.61 -3.13 3.44
N PRO A 105 -18.01 -4.33 3.01
CA PRO A 105 -19.25 -4.48 2.25
C PRO A 105 -20.41 -4.06 3.15
N SER A 106 -20.87 -2.82 3.01
CA SER A 106 -22.24 -2.47 3.39
C SER A 106 -23.16 -3.14 2.39
N ALA A 107 -24.30 -3.67 2.83
CA ALA A 107 -25.21 -4.50 2.04
C ALA A 107 -25.93 -3.78 0.87
N LYS A 108 -25.26 -2.87 0.16
CA LYS A 108 -25.76 -2.21 -1.04
C LYS A 108 -24.72 -2.30 -2.16
N GLY A 109 -25.04 -3.15 -3.14
CA GLY A 109 -24.50 -3.03 -4.50
C GLY A 109 -23.51 -4.11 -4.93
N ALA A 110 -23.85 -5.38 -4.77
CA ALA A 110 -23.37 -6.39 -5.72
C ALA A 110 -23.98 -6.06 -7.09
N LYS A 111 -23.35 -5.14 -7.85
CA LYS A 111 -23.65 -5.03 -9.28
C LYS A 111 -22.99 -6.22 -9.96
N SER A 112 -23.82 -7.24 -10.18
CA SER A 112 -23.59 -8.37 -11.06
C SER A 112 -22.98 -7.90 -12.38
N ALA A 113 -21.76 -8.35 -12.67
CA ALA A 113 -21.22 -8.40 -14.02
C ALA A 113 -21.29 -9.86 -14.50
N ALA A 114 -22.51 -10.31 -14.79
CA ALA A 114 -22.76 -11.48 -15.61
C ALA A 114 -23.73 -11.06 -16.72
N SER A 115 -23.21 -10.39 -17.74
CA SER A 115 -23.91 -10.18 -19.00
C SER A 115 -23.75 -11.43 -19.88
N SER A 116 -24.77 -12.29 -19.89
CA SER A 116 -25.00 -13.22 -20.99
C SER A 116 -25.22 -12.45 -22.30
N PRO A 117 -24.73 -12.94 -23.45
CA PRO A 117 -25.41 -12.73 -24.71
C PRO A 117 -26.28 -13.94 -25.02
N SER A 118 -27.58 -13.68 -25.13
CA SER A 118 -28.52 -14.53 -25.83
C SER A 118 -28.11 -14.72 -27.29
N GLY A 119 -28.05 -15.96 -27.77
CA GLY A 119 -27.99 -16.30 -29.18
C GLY A 119 -28.81 -17.56 -29.42
N ARG A 120 -30.01 -17.38 -29.96
CA ARG A 120 -31.05 -18.39 -30.19
C ARG A 120 -30.92 -18.94 -31.62
N ALA A 121 -31.17 -20.25 -31.80
CA ALA A 121 -31.53 -20.97 -33.03
C ALA A 121 -30.46 -20.98 -34.15
N ARG A 122 -30.01 -22.11 -34.69
CA ARG A 122 -30.70 -23.33 -35.13
C ARG A 122 -29.74 -24.52 -35.03
#